data_AF-A0A318L8P4-F1
#
_entry.id   AF-A0A318L8P4-F1
#
_cell.length_a   1.000
_cell.length_b   1.000
_cell.length_c   1.000
_cell.angle_alpha   90.00
_cell.angle_beta   90.00
_cell.angle_gamma   90.00
#
_symmetry.space_group_name_H-M   'P 1'
#
loop_
_entity.id
_entity.type
_entity.pdbx_description
1 polymer ?
#
loop_
_entity_poly.entity_id
_entity_poly.type
_entity_poly.pdbx_seq_one_letter_code
_entity_poly.pdbx_strand_id
1 'polypeptide(L)'
;MARVDAAYAGLRDRALAETLTAEDAAEPHGLDPLERLTCRTHRRWVHECIASPQHVFVVTGHRWCRDCSTAANVAVDQLTWHVSVTCPRCGHTPAGVATRQIVRTCRASMAAAQGRTADAA
;
A
#
# COMPACT_ATOMS: atom_id res chain seq x y z
N MET A 1 16.01 -17.53 7.20
CA MET A 1 15.31 -16.27 7.55
C MET A 1 16.29 -15.13 7.33
N ALA A 2 15.97 -14.18 6.45
CA ALA A 2 16.79 -13.00 6.27
C ALA A 2 16.79 -12.18 7.57
N ARG A 3 17.96 -11.65 7.96
CA ARG A 3 18.07 -10.76 9.11
C ARG A 3 17.32 -9.47 8.81
N VAL A 4 16.45 -9.04 9.71
CA VAL A 4 15.76 -7.74 9.59
C VAL A 4 16.76 -6.60 9.67
N ASP A 5 16.58 -5.62 8.78
CA ASP A 5 17.40 -4.43 8.73
C ASP A 5 17.33 -3.65 10.05
N ALA A 6 18.45 -3.05 10.45
CA ALA A 6 18.54 -2.27 11.69
C ALA A 6 17.54 -1.11 11.73
N ALA A 7 17.17 -0.54 10.58
CA ALA A 7 16.16 0.51 10.45
C ALA A 7 14.77 0.08 10.94
N TYR A 8 14.49 -1.23 10.95
CA TYR A 8 13.19 -1.81 11.31
C TYR A 8 13.22 -2.66 12.58
N ALA A 9 14.37 -2.75 13.27
CA ALA A 9 14.54 -3.58 14.45
C ALA A 9 13.59 -3.20 15.61
N GLY A 10 13.12 -1.95 15.67
CA GLY A 10 12.19 -1.45 16.69
C GLY A 10 10.70 -1.68 16.39
N LEU A 11 10.34 -2.26 15.23
CA LEU A 11 8.94 -2.52 14.90
C LEU A 11 8.42 -3.75 15.67
N ARG A 12 7.26 -3.58 16.31
CA ARG A 12 6.60 -4.67 17.05
C ARG A 12 6.04 -5.74 16.11
N ASP A 13 5.49 -5.32 14.98
CA ASP A 13 5.08 -6.23 13.93
C ASP A 13 6.32 -6.77 13.21
N ARG A 14 6.64 -8.02 13.53
CA ARG A 14 7.79 -8.71 12.96
C ARG A 14 7.61 -9.00 11.47
N ALA A 15 6.38 -9.26 11.02
CA ALA A 15 6.07 -9.50 9.62
C ALA A 15 6.32 -8.26 8.79
N LEU A 16 5.80 -7.14 9.28
CA LEU A 16 6.05 -5.84 8.67
C LEU A 16 7.55 -5.54 8.57
N ALA A 17 8.33 -5.79 9.62
CA ALA A 17 9.77 -5.56 9.61
C ALA A 17 10.52 -6.44 8.60
N GLU A 18 10.14 -7.72 8.50
CA GLU A 18 10.69 -8.68 7.54
C GLU A 18 10.34 -8.31 6.11
N THR A 19 9.09 -7.97 5.83
CA THR A 19 8.64 -7.55 4.50
C THR A 19 9.26 -6.22 4.08
N LEU A 20 9.33 -5.22 4.97
CA LEU A 20 10.05 -3.96 4.70
C LEU A 20 11.50 -4.21 4.31
N THR A 21 12.19 -5.09 5.05
CA THR A 21 13.58 -5.47 4.76
C THR A 21 13.71 -6.13 3.39
N ALA A 22 12.82 -7.08 3.09
CA ALA A 22 12.86 -7.82 1.84
C ALA A 22 12.55 -6.93 0.63
N GLU A 23 11.55 -6.05 0.74
CA GLU A 23 11.19 -5.11 -0.32
C GLU A 23 12.27 -4.07 -0.56
N ASP A 24 12.91 -3.55 0.50
CA ASP A 24 14.04 -2.63 0.36
C ASP A 24 15.23 -3.27 -0.37
N ALA A 25 15.48 -4.56 -0.13
CA ALA A 25 16.50 -5.32 -0.85
C ALA A 25 16.11 -5.62 -2.30
N ALA A 26 14.81 -5.80 -2.59
CA ALA A 26 14.31 -6.12 -3.92
C ALA A 26 14.15 -4.89 -4.84
N GLU A 27 13.92 -3.69 -4.29
CA GLU A 27 13.69 -2.46 -5.05
C GLU A 27 14.83 -2.11 -6.04
N PRO A 28 16.13 -2.18 -5.65
CA PRO A 28 17.25 -2.01 -6.59
C PRO A 28 17.30 -3.07 -7.71
N HIS A 29 16.59 -4.18 -7.55
CA HIS A 29 16.53 -5.30 -8.50
C HIS A 29 15.23 -5.33 -9.31
N GLY A 30 14.43 -4.25 -9.27
CA GLY A 30 13.29 -4.05 -10.17
C GLY A 30 11.90 -4.24 -9.56
N LEU A 31 11.79 -4.37 -8.23
CA LEU A 31 10.48 -4.24 -7.57
C LEU A 31 9.95 -2.80 -7.78
N ASP A 32 8.77 -2.67 -8.37
CA ASP A 32 8.08 -1.39 -8.52
C ASP A 32 7.72 -0.84 -7.12
N PRO A 33 8.16 0.39 -6.75
CA PRO A 33 7.80 1.02 -5.49
C PRO A 33 6.28 1.12 -5.26
N LEU A 34 5.47 1.19 -6.32
CA LEU A 34 4.01 1.26 -6.25
C LEU A 34 3.34 -0.12 -6.09
N GLU A 35 4.09 -1.22 -6.26
CA GLU A 35 3.63 -2.59 -6.01
C GLU A 35 4.05 -3.12 -4.63
N ARG A 36 4.77 -2.31 -3.83
CA ARG A 36 5.13 -2.67 -2.45
C ARG A 36 3.91 -2.91 -1.58
N LEU A 37 3.96 -3.96 -0.77
CA LEU A 37 2.96 -4.29 0.25
C LEU A 37 3.14 -3.46 1.51
N THR A 38 4.33 -2.90 1.72
CA THR A 38 4.66 -2.05 2.87
C THR A 38 5.09 -0.65 2.44
N CYS A 39 4.85 0.32 3.30
CA CYS A 39 5.31 1.68 3.12
C CYS A 39 6.55 1.94 3.97
N ARG A 40 7.70 2.10 3.32
CA ARG A 40 8.96 2.48 3.96
C ARG A 40 8.86 3.79 4.76
N THR A 41 8.18 4.80 4.20
CA THR A 41 8.04 6.13 4.80
C THR A 41 7.29 6.11 6.12
N HIS A 42 6.13 5.43 6.16
CA HIS A 42 5.30 5.37 7.35
C HIS A 42 5.63 4.17 8.26
N ARG A 43 6.45 3.22 7.76
CA ARG A 43 6.76 1.94 8.40
C ARG A 43 5.49 1.20 8.81
N ARG A 44 4.62 0.99 7.82
CA ARG A 44 3.27 0.39 7.95
C ARG A 44 2.98 -0.49 6.76
N TRP A 45 1.96 -1.34 6.87
CA TRP A 45 1.39 -1.98 5.69
C TRP A 45 0.76 -0.91 4.79
N VAL A 46 0.90 -1.02 3.46
CA VAL A 46 0.41 0.00 2.52
C VAL A 46 -1.08 0.27 2.72
N HIS A 47 -1.88 -0.77 2.98
CA HIS A 47 -3.32 -0.63 3.17
C HIS A 47 -3.70 0.21 4.42
N GLU A 48 -2.79 0.40 5.37
CA GLU A 48 -2.99 1.22 6.58
C GLU A 48 -2.65 2.71 6.36
N CYS A 49 -1.84 3.03 5.35
CA CYS A 49 -1.37 4.40 5.13
C CYS A 49 -1.69 4.94 3.74
N ILE A 50 -2.24 4.16 2.82
CA ILE A 50 -2.51 4.56 1.43
C ILE A 50 -3.29 5.87 1.34
N ALA A 51 -4.10 6.23 2.35
CA ALA A 51 -4.82 7.49 2.46
C ALA A 51 -4.05 8.74 2.84
N SER A 52 -2.77 8.60 3.16
CA SER A 52 -1.89 9.75 3.35
C SER A 52 -1.76 10.56 2.06
N PRO A 53 -1.77 11.92 2.14
CA PRO A 53 -1.44 12.79 1.01
C PRO A 53 -0.06 12.51 0.40
N GLN A 54 0.86 11.88 1.14
CA GLN A 54 2.17 11.49 0.65
C GLN A 54 2.13 10.38 -0.42
N HIS A 55 0.98 9.73 -0.62
CA HIS A 55 0.76 8.74 -1.68
C HIS A 55 -0.02 9.30 -2.86
N VAL A 56 -0.09 10.63 -3.03
CA VAL A 56 -0.65 11.22 -4.25
C VAL A 56 0.49 11.48 -5.25
N PHE A 57 0.48 10.75 -6.37
CA PHE A 57 1.48 10.91 -7.43
C PHE A 57 0.78 11.31 -8.73
N VAL A 58 0.70 12.62 -8.98
CA VAL A 58 -0.03 13.20 -10.12
C VAL A 58 0.50 12.68 -11.47
N VAL A 59 1.82 12.52 -11.59
CA VAL A 59 2.47 12.08 -12.84
C VAL A 59 2.02 10.66 -13.22
N THR A 60 2.13 9.71 -12.29
CA THR A 60 1.74 8.31 -12.51
C THR A 60 0.22 8.11 -12.46
N GLY A 61 -0.51 9.08 -11.91
CA GLY A 61 -1.95 9.01 -11.69
C GLY A 61 -2.35 8.24 -10.42
N HIS A 62 -1.38 7.90 -9.56
CA HIS A 62 -1.65 7.21 -8.31
C HIS A 62 -2.43 8.14 -7.36
N ARG A 63 -3.61 7.69 -6.94
CA ARG A 63 -4.61 8.47 -6.18
C ARG A 63 -4.95 9.82 -6.82
N TRP A 64 -5.07 9.86 -8.14
CA TRP A 64 -5.36 11.10 -8.86
C TRP A 64 -6.53 10.95 -9.82
N CYS A 65 -7.48 11.87 -9.75
CA CYS A 65 -8.52 12.02 -10.77
C CYS A 65 -8.06 13.03 -11.81
N ARG A 66 -7.79 12.56 -13.04
CA ARG A 66 -7.34 13.42 -14.15
C ARG A 66 -8.42 14.42 -14.57
N ASP A 67 -9.67 13.98 -14.68
CA ASP A 67 -10.79 14.82 -15.13
C ASP A 67 -11.04 16.00 -14.19
N CYS A 68 -11.00 15.75 -12.88
CA CYS A 68 -11.25 16.77 -11.87
C CYS A 68 -9.99 17.50 -11.41
N SER A 69 -8.80 17.04 -11.83
CA SER A 69 -7.49 17.51 -11.37
C SER A 69 -7.40 17.59 -9.84
N THR A 70 -7.75 16.51 -9.16
CA THR A 70 -7.77 16.45 -7.70
C THR A 70 -7.36 15.08 -7.17
N ALA A 71 -6.88 15.06 -5.92
CA ALA A 71 -6.53 13.83 -5.23
C ALA A 71 -7.80 12.97 -5.03
N ALA A 72 -7.70 11.70 -5.40
CA ALA A 72 -8.76 10.74 -5.15
C ALA A 72 -8.62 10.18 -3.73
N ASN A 73 -9.76 9.93 -3.10
CA ASN A 73 -9.85 9.20 -1.84
C ASN A 73 -9.71 7.70 -2.11
N VAL A 74 -9.11 6.98 -1.17
CA VAL A 74 -9.16 5.51 -1.12
C VAL A 74 -9.65 5.15 0.26
N ALA A 75 -10.70 4.33 0.29
CA ALA A 75 -11.21 3.71 1.49
C ALA A 75 -10.81 2.24 1.48
N VAL A 76 -10.32 1.76 2.61
CA VAL A 76 -9.94 0.36 2.82
C VAL A 76 -10.81 -0.18 3.94
N ASP A 77 -11.65 -1.15 3.61
CA ASP A 77 -12.38 -1.95 4.57
C ASP A 77 -11.67 -3.30 4.73
N GLN A 78 -11.01 -3.47 5.88
CA GLN A 78 -10.25 -4.67 6.18
C GLN A 78 -11.14 -5.85 6.59
N LEU A 79 -12.38 -5.60 7.04
CA LEU A 79 -13.32 -6.65 7.42
C LEU A 79 -13.92 -7.30 6.18
N THR A 80 -14.33 -6.51 5.20
CA THR A 80 -14.91 -7.00 3.94
C THR A 80 -13.91 -7.14 2.80
N TRP A 81 -12.64 -6.83 3.04
CA TRP A 81 -11.56 -6.84 2.04
C TRP A 81 -11.81 -5.94 0.82
N HIS A 82 -12.65 -4.94 1.03
CA HIS A 82 -13.06 -4.02 0.00
C HIS A 82 -12.13 -2.80 -0.04
N VAL A 83 -11.70 -2.45 -1.25
CA VAL A 83 -10.86 -1.26 -1.48
C VAL A 83 -11.54 -0.47 -2.59
N SER A 84 -11.89 0.77 -2.30
CA SER A 84 -12.51 1.67 -3.27
C SER A 84 -11.68 2.92 -3.46
N VAL A 85 -11.63 3.42 -4.68
CA VAL A 85 -10.99 4.70 -5.03
C VAL A 85 -12.06 5.60 -5.61
N THR A 86 -12.22 6.81 -5.09
CA THR A 86 -13.29 7.74 -5.49
C THR A 86 -12.76 9.16 -5.57
N CYS A 87 -13.15 9.88 -6.61
CA CYS A 87 -12.89 11.31 -6.72
C CYS A 87 -13.86 12.06 -5.78
N PRO A 88 -13.38 12.92 -4.87
CA PRO A 88 -14.26 13.71 -4.00
C PRO A 88 -15.10 14.75 -4.76
N ARG A 89 -14.75 15.08 -6.01
CA ARG A 89 -15.43 16.10 -6.80
C ARG A 89 -16.53 15.54 -7.72
N CYS A 90 -16.24 14.49 -8.48
CA CYS A 90 -17.21 13.89 -9.40
C CYS A 90 -17.86 12.61 -8.87
N GLY A 91 -17.41 12.08 -7.73
CA GLY A 91 -17.91 10.82 -7.16
C GLY A 91 -17.47 9.55 -7.89
N HIS A 92 -16.93 9.66 -9.11
CA HIS A 92 -16.50 8.50 -9.89
C HIS A 92 -15.15 7.95 -9.44
N THR A 93 -14.96 6.65 -9.67
CA THR A 93 -13.66 5.99 -9.56
C THR A 93 -12.76 6.42 -10.72
N PRO A 94 -11.58 7.02 -10.45
CA PRO A 94 -10.65 7.36 -11.52
C PRO A 94 -10.28 6.11 -12.32
N ALA A 95 -10.47 6.14 -13.64
CA ALA A 95 -10.13 5.02 -14.49
C ALA A 95 -8.61 4.92 -14.70
N GLY A 96 -8.09 3.69 -14.82
CA GLY A 96 -6.72 3.47 -15.27
C GLY A 96 -5.94 2.39 -14.51
N VAL A 97 -4.69 2.21 -14.92
CA VAL A 97 -3.76 1.22 -14.35
C VAL A 97 -3.46 1.54 -12.88
N ALA A 98 -3.20 2.80 -12.55
CA ALA A 98 -2.84 3.21 -11.19
C ALA A 98 -3.96 2.90 -10.16
N THR A 99 -5.23 3.11 -10.51
CA THR A 99 -6.36 2.74 -9.64
C THR A 99 -6.45 1.24 -9.41
N ARG A 100 -6.27 0.44 -10.48
CA ARG A 100 -6.27 -1.02 -10.37
C ARG A 100 -5.09 -1.53 -9.55
N GLN A 101 -3.92 -0.90 -9.70
CA GLN A 101 -2.73 -1.16 -8.90
C GLN A 101 -3.02 -0.91 -7.42
N ILE A 102 -3.54 0.26 -7.04
CA ILE A 102 -3.94 0.56 -5.64
C ILE A 102 -4.82 -0.54 -5.04
N VAL A 103 -5.89 -0.91 -5.75
CA VAL A 103 -6.83 -1.94 -5.28
C VAL A 103 -6.12 -3.28 -5.09
N ARG A 104 -5.30 -3.68 -6.07
CA ARG A 104 -4.54 -4.95 -6.03
C ARG A 104 -3.52 -4.96 -4.89
N THR A 105 -2.70 -3.93 -4.79
CA THR A 105 -1.62 -3.81 -3.80
C THR A 105 -2.18 -3.70 -2.38
N CYS A 106 -3.27 -2.96 -2.17
CA CYS A 106 -3.93 -2.91 -0.86
C CYS A 106 -4.48 -4.28 -0.45
N ARG A 107 -5.12 -5.02 -1.36
CA ARG A 107 -5.60 -6.38 -1.09
C ARG A 107 -4.46 -7.36 -0.80
N ALA A 108 -3.39 -7.31 -1.58
CA ALA A 108 -2.20 -8.12 -1.34
C ALA A 108 -1.52 -7.76 0.00
N SER A 109 -1.52 -6.48 0.36
CA SER A 109 -1.01 -5.98 1.64
C SER A 109 -1.84 -6.52 2.82
N MET A 110 -3.18 -6.50 2.72
CA MET A 110 -4.06 -7.15 3.71
C MET A 110 -3.82 -8.66 3.79
N ALA A 111 -3.62 -9.33 2.65
CA ALA A 111 -3.30 -10.77 2.59
C ALA A 111 -1.99 -11.10 3.29
N ALA A 112 -0.94 -10.32 3.05
CA ALA A 112 0.35 -10.52 3.69
C ALA A 112 0.28 -10.27 5.21
N ALA A 113 -0.50 -9.26 5.64
CA ALA A 113 -0.73 -8.99 7.06
C ALA A 113 -1.54 -10.09 7.77
N GLN A 114 -2.58 -10.62 7.10
CA GLN A 114 -3.50 -11.62 7.66
C GLN A 114 -2.99 -13.06 7.58
N GLY A 115 -2.17 -13.40 6.58
CA GLY A 115 -1.56 -14.73 6.44
C GLY A 115 -0.71 -15.18 7.63
N ARG A 116 -0.56 -14.33 8.66
CA ARG A 116 0.12 -14.65 9.92
C ARG A 116 -0.70 -14.39 11.19
N THR A 117 -1.93 -13.86 11.11
CA THR A 117 -2.84 -13.89 12.28
C THR A 117 -3.35 -15.30 12.54
N ALA A 118 -3.44 -16.14 11.50
CA ALA A 118 -3.81 -17.54 11.59
C ALA A 118 -2.72 -18.47 12.17
N ASP A 119 -1.45 -18.05 12.18
CA ASP A 119 -0.31 -18.81 12.74
C ASP A 119 -0.03 -18.47 14.23
N ALA A 120 -0.97 -17.79 14.89
CA ALA A 120 -0.89 -17.42 16.31
C ALA A 120 -2.08 -17.94 17.14
N ALA A 121 -2.77 -18.98 16.67
CA ALA A 121 -3.84 -19.67 17.39
C ALA A 121 -3.48 -21.14 17.67
#